data_AF-A0A2K3DA48-F1
#
_entry.id   AF-A0A2K3DA48-F1
#
_cell.length_a   1.000
_cell.length_b   1.000
_cell.length_c   1.000
_cell.angle_alpha   90.00
_cell.angle_beta   90.00
_cell.angle_gamma   90.00
#
_symmetry.space_group_name_H-M   'P 1'
#
loop_
_entity.id
_entity.type
_entity.pdbx_description
1 polymer ?
#
loop_
_entity_poly.entity_id
_entity_poly.type
_entity_poly.pdbx_seq_one_letter_code
_entity_poly.pdbx_strand_id
1 'polypeptide(L)'
;MAVCVRDFADIQSDIDKVTKEINDVDAQVSKVEAKVEKAEAEVEKARAMRREIAKELKHPDLSEKERAALVAEQESCVADLTAAERKLERLSRKEEYLRKDKEQLRTKKAQLRNKEEQLRKKEERLQQDGADKKKKLSPYEIMDKVYKDATYTAPVRVHGDHKPVTLEEKKKS
;
A
#
# COMPACT_ATOMS: atom_id res chain seq x y z
N MET A 1 26.48 2.16 7.70
CA MET A 1 25.19 2.75 7.30
C MET A 1 24.08 1.87 7.85
N ALA A 2 23.32 2.36 8.83
CA ALA A 2 22.18 1.61 9.36
C ALA A 2 21.12 1.52 8.27
N VAL A 3 20.88 0.31 7.76
CA VAL A 3 19.73 0.02 6.91
C VAL A 3 18.53 0.17 7.82
N CYS A 4 17.80 1.29 7.75
CA CYS A 4 16.51 1.40 8.42
C CYS A 4 15.62 0.28 7.88
N VAL A 5 15.44 -0.77 8.66
CA VAL A 5 14.41 -1.76 8.42
C VAL A 5 13.11 -0.99 8.54
N ARG A 6 12.38 -0.86 7.44
CA ARG A 6 11.05 -0.24 7.46
C ARG A 6 10.15 -1.12 8.31
N ASP A 7 9.61 -0.55 9.37
CA ASP A 7 8.73 -1.28 10.27
C ASP A 7 7.28 -1.23 9.77
N PHE A 8 6.45 -2.12 10.28
CA PHE A 8 5.03 -2.24 9.89
C PHE A 8 4.29 -0.89 9.98
N ALA A 9 4.57 -0.10 11.03
CA ALA A 9 3.98 1.21 11.24
C ALA A 9 4.32 2.21 10.13
N ASP A 10 5.54 2.18 9.59
CA ASP A 10 5.95 3.04 8.48
C ASP A 10 5.18 2.70 7.21
N ILE A 11 5.03 1.40 6.92
CA ILE A 11 4.29 0.94 5.74
C ILE A 11 2.82 1.32 5.85
N GLN A 12 2.22 1.15 7.02
CA GLN A 12 0.83 1.51 7.25
C GLN A 12 0.61 3.03 7.11
N SER A 13 1.55 3.84 7.63
CA SER A 13 1.54 5.30 7.44
C SER A 13 1.59 5.69 5.96
N ASP A 14 2.47 5.05 5.16
CA ASP A 14 2.55 5.28 3.72
C ASP A 14 1.25 4.88 2.99
N ILE A 15 0.64 3.76 3.38
CA ILE A 15 -0.65 3.32 2.82
C ILE A 15 -1.74 4.34 3.11
N ASP A 16 -1.78 4.90 4.33
CA ASP A 16 -2.77 5.90 4.72
C ASP A 16 -2.57 7.21 3.96
N LYS A 17 -1.31 7.65 3.77
CA LYS A 17 -0.98 8.82 2.94
C LYS A 17 -1.44 8.63 1.49
N VAL A 18 -1.06 7.53 0.85
CA VAL A 18 -1.48 7.23 -0.53
C VAL A 18 -3.00 7.09 -0.63
N THR A 19 -3.67 6.59 0.42
CA THR A 19 -5.14 6.53 0.46
C THR A 19 -5.77 7.92 0.44
N LYS A 20 -5.22 8.87 1.21
CA LYS A 20 -5.66 10.27 1.17
C LYS A 20 -5.43 10.90 -0.19
N GLU A 21 -4.24 10.71 -0.78
CA GLU A 21 -3.93 11.20 -2.13
C GLU A 21 -4.92 10.67 -3.18
N ILE A 22 -5.25 9.38 -3.14
CA ILE A 22 -6.26 8.79 -4.03
C ILE A 22 -7.63 9.49 -3.89
N ASN A 23 -8.06 9.74 -2.65
CA ASN A 23 -9.34 10.40 -2.39
C ASN A 23 -9.34 11.86 -2.87
N ASP A 24 -8.21 12.57 -2.70
CA ASP A 24 -8.06 13.94 -3.17
C ASP A 24 -8.07 14.01 -4.70
N VAL A 25 -7.41 13.07 -5.37
CA VAL A 25 -7.46 12.93 -6.83
C VAL A 25 -8.89 12.62 -7.29
N ASP A 26 -9.62 11.75 -6.58
CA ASP A 26 -11.02 11.45 -6.87
C ASP A 26 -11.91 12.69 -6.81
N ALA A 27 -11.77 13.50 -5.75
CA ALA A 27 -12.49 14.76 -5.64
C ALA A 27 -12.12 15.74 -6.77
N GLN A 28 -10.87 15.72 -7.24
CA GLN A 28 -10.45 16.54 -8.38
C GLN A 28 -11.05 16.04 -9.71
N VAL A 29 -11.10 14.73 -9.93
CA VAL A 29 -11.72 14.12 -11.11
C VAL A 29 -13.19 14.53 -11.20
N SER A 30 -13.97 14.35 -10.14
CA SER A 30 -15.40 14.74 -10.15
C SER A 30 -15.61 16.23 -10.44
N LYS A 31 -14.72 17.11 -9.94
CA LYS A 31 -14.75 18.55 -10.24
C LYS A 31 -14.42 18.86 -11.70
N VAL A 32 -13.53 18.08 -12.33
CA VAL A 32 -13.18 18.26 -13.73
C VAL A 32 -14.27 17.71 -14.63
N GLU A 33 -14.83 16.53 -14.33
CA GLU A 33 -15.96 15.93 -15.05
C GLU A 33 -17.15 16.91 -15.13
N ALA A 34 -17.53 17.53 -14.00
CA ALA A 34 -18.59 18.54 -13.98
C ALA A 34 -18.25 19.80 -14.80
N LYS A 35 -16.97 20.11 -15.02
CA LYS A 35 -16.54 21.21 -15.90
C LYS A 35 -16.53 20.80 -17.37
N VAL A 36 -16.20 19.55 -17.67
CA VAL A 36 -16.28 18.96 -19.00
C VAL A 36 -17.72 18.98 -19.48
N GLU A 37 -18.66 18.47 -18.69
CA GLU A 37 -20.10 18.47 -19.03
C GLU A 37 -20.63 19.88 -19.34
N LYS A 38 -20.23 20.88 -18.55
CA LYS A 38 -20.58 22.29 -18.81
C LYS A 38 -19.98 22.80 -20.12
N ALA A 39 -18.72 22.47 -20.40
CA ALA A 39 -18.06 22.88 -21.64
C ALA A 39 -18.66 22.18 -22.87
N GLU A 40 -19.06 20.92 -22.76
CA GLU A 40 -19.79 20.20 -23.82
C GLU A 40 -21.14 20.87 -24.12
N ALA A 41 -21.87 21.28 -23.08
CA ALA A 41 -23.11 22.02 -23.25
C ALA A 41 -22.90 23.41 -23.91
N GLU A 42 -21.81 24.11 -23.59
CA GLU A 42 -21.42 25.36 -24.26
C GLU A 42 -21.13 25.14 -25.76
N VAL A 43 -20.37 24.08 -26.10
CA VAL A 43 -20.07 23.68 -27.48
C VAL A 43 -21.34 23.37 -28.27
N GLU A 44 -22.26 22.58 -27.70
CA GLU A 44 -23.51 22.22 -28.39
C GLU A 44 -24.42 23.45 -28.60
N LYS A 45 -24.49 24.38 -27.65
CA LYS A 45 -25.21 25.66 -27.84
C LYS A 45 -24.63 26.48 -28.99
N ALA A 46 -23.31 26.66 -29.03
CA ALA A 46 -22.65 27.39 -30.10
C ALA A 46 -22.85 26.71 -31.47
N ARG A 47 -22.82 25.37 -31.52
CA ARG A 47 -23.14 24.60 -32.73
C ARG A 47 -24.59 24.78 -33.17
N ALA A 48 -25.54 24.79 -32.24
CA ALA A 48 -26.95 25.00 -32.54
C ALA A 48 -27.20 26.41 -33.13
N MET A 49 -26.66 27.46 -32.50
CA MET A 49 -26.75 28.83 -33.02
C MET A 49 -26.17 28.94 -34.43
N ARG A 50 -24.98 28.35 -34.66
CA ARG A 50 -24.36 28.33 -35.99
C ARG A 50 -25.21 27.59 -37.03
N ARG A 51 -25.96 26.55 -36.65
CA ARG A 51 -26.89 25.84 -37.55
C ARG A 51 -28.09 26.70 -37.91
N GLU A 52 -28.63 27.47 -36.96
CA GLU A 52 -29.75 28.39 -37.23
C GLU A 52 -29.31 29.52 -38.16
N ILE A 53 -28.19 30.20 -37.87
CA ILE A 53 -27.63 31.24 -38.76
C ILE A 53 -27.38 30.69 -40.17
N ALA A 54 -26.85 29.45 -40.27
CA ALA A 54 -26.63 28.81 -41.56
C ALA A 54 -27.92 28.43 -42.30
N LYS A 55 -29.05 28.24 -41.62
CA LYS A 55 -30.36 28.11 -42.27
C LYS A 55 -30.84 29.48 -42.74
N GLU A 56 -30.72 30.50 -41.90
CA GLU A 56 -31.17 31.85 -42.24
C GLU A 56 -30.46 32.37 -43.49
N LEU A 57 -29.14 32.22 -43.58
CA LEU A 57 -28.34 32.62 -44.75
C LEU A 57 -28.75 31.97 -46.09
N LYS A 58 -29.45 30.82 -46.05
CA LYS A 58 -29.96 30.14 -47.24
C LYS A 58 -31.25 30.74 -47.77
N HIS A 59 -31.92 31.62 -47.01
CA HIS A 59 -33.10 32.30 -47.52
C HIS A 59 -32.73 33.23 -48.68
N PRO A 60 -33.44 33.14 -49.82
CA PRO A 60 -33.11 33.94 -51.01
C PRO A 60 -33.39 35.42 -50.81
N ASP A 61 -34.41 35.78 -50.01
CA ASP A 61 -34.94 37.15 -49.88
C ASP A 61 -34.20 38.06 -48.90
N LEU A 62 -33.06 37.63 -48.36
CA LEU A 62 -32.26 38.44 -47.46
C LEU A 62 -31.60 39.61 -48.18
N SER A 63 -31.78 40.82 -47.65
CA SER A 63 -31.04 42.00 -48.09
C SER A 63 -29.54 41.84 -47.81
N GLU A 64 -28.71 42.57 -48.56
CA GLU A 64 -27.25 42.55 -48.39
C GLU A 64 -26.83 42.94 -46.96
N LYS A 65 -27.54 43.90 -46.35
CA LYS A 65 -27.29 44.33 -44.97
C LYS A 65 -27.62 43.23 -43.96
N GLU A 66 -28.71 42.50 -44.15
CA GLU A 66 -29.08 41.37 -43.28
C GLU A 66 -28.11 40.20 -43.45
N ARG A 67 -27.70 39.89 -44.68
CA ARG A 67 -26.66 38.89 -44.95
C ARG A 67 -25.35 39.25 -44.25
N ALA A 68 -24.91 40.49 -44.34
CA ALA A 68 -23.68 40.95 -43.69
C ALA A 68 -23.76 40.84 -42.15
N ALA A 69 -24.91 41.17 -41.55
CA ALA A 69 -25.12 41.00 -40.12
C ALA A 69 -25.07 39.53 -39.69
N LEU A 70 -25.74 38.63 -40.43
CA LEU A 70 -25.73 37.20 -40.16
C LEU A 70 -24.34 36.58 -40.33
N VAL A 71 -23.56 37.03 -41.31
CA VAL A 71 -22.17 36.59 -41.50
C VAL A 71 -21.30 37.03 -40.31
N ALA A 72 -21.44 38.28 -39.85
CA ALA A 72 -20.70 38.76 -38.67
C ALA A 72 -21.08 37.96 -37.40
N GLU A 73 -22.36 37.65 -37.23
CA GLU A 73 -22.84 36.81 -36.13
C GLU A 73 -22.28 35.38 -36.25
N GLN A 74 -22.25 34.82 -37.46
CA GLN A 74 -21.66 33.51 -37.73
C GLN A 74 -20.17 33.47 -37.36
N GLU A 75 -19.40 34.50 -37.72
CA GLU A 75 -17.99 34.63 -37.38
C GLU A 75 -17.78 34.68 -35.87
N SER A 76 -18.61 35.45 -35.14
CA SER A 76 -18.61 35.48 -33.68
C SER A 76 -18.90 34.09 -33.10
N CYS A 77 -19.92 33.40 -33.61
CA CYS A 77 -20.30 32.06 -33.19
C CYS A 77 -19.18 31.04 -33.42
N VAL A 78 -18.43 31.17 -34.52
CA VAL A 78 -17.26 30.34 -34.82
C VAL A 78 -16.12 30.62 -33.85
N ALA A 79 -15.88 31.87 -33.49
CA ALA A 79 -14.87 32.24 -32.49
C ALA A 79 -15.22 31.64 -31.11
N ASP A 80 -16.46 31.77 -30.68
CA ASP A 80 -16.96 31.20 -29.41
C ASP A 80 -16.86 29.67 -29.40
N LEU A 81 -17.26 29.01 -30.48
CA LEU A 81 -17.13 27.56 -30.62
C LEU A 81 -15.67 27.13 -30.52
N THR A 82 -14.77 27.83 -31.21
CA THR A 82 -13.33 27.51 -31.17
C THR A 82 -12.75 27.66 -29.77
N ALA A 83 -13.19 28.70 -29.02
CA ALA A 83 -12.77 28.90 -27.63
C ALA A 83 -13.33 27.80 -26.71
N ALA A 84 -14.59 27.43 -26.88
CA ALA A 84 -15.24 26.36 -26.11
C ALA A 84 -14.60 24.99 -26.38
N GLU A 85 -14.32 24.66 -27.63
CA GLU A 85 -13.64 23.41 -28.02
C GLU A 85 -12.22 23.33 -27.43
N ARG A 86 -11.44 24.41 -27.45
CA ARG A 86 -10.12 24.47 -26.78
C ARG A 86 -10.21 24.27 -25.27
N LYS A 87 -11.22 24.86 -24.63
CA LYS A 87 -11.47 24.71 -23.19
C LYS A 87 -11.83 23.25 -22.87
N LEU A 88 -12.69 22.64 -23.67
CA LEU A 88 -13.09 21.25 -23.55
C LEU A 88 -11.87 20.32 -23.68
N GLU A 89 -11.08 20.49 -24.74
CA GLU A 89 -9.85 19.71 -24.96
C GLU A 89 -8.89 19.78 -23.77
N ARG A 90 -8.68 20.99 -23.22
CA ARG A 90 -7.84 21.18 -22.04
C ARG A 90 -8.38 20.45 -20.81
N LEU A 91 -9.69 20.47 -20.60
CA LEU A 91 -10.33 19.79 -19.48
C LEU A 91 -10.25 18.26 -19.64
N SER A 92 -10.53 17.73 -20.82
CA SER A 92 -10.42 16.30 -21.11
C SER A 92 -9.00 15.78 -20.90
N ARG A 93 -7.97 16.53 -21.34
CA ARG A 93 -6.55 16.18 -21.05
C ARG A 93 -6.25 16.16 -19.56
N LYS A 94 -6.80 17.12 -18.80
CA LYS A 94 -6.61 17.17 -17.35
C LYS A 94 -7.29 15.98 -16.66
N GLU A 95 -8.49 15.61 -17.09
CA GLU A 95 -9.21 14.45 -16.59
C GLU A 95 -8.43 13.15 -16.83
N GLU A 96 -7.91 12.96 -18.05
CA GLU A 96 -7.08 11.81 -18.41
C GLU A 96 -5.82 11.73 -17.55
N TYR A 97 -5.14 12.86 -17.35
CA TYR A 97 -3.96 12.93 -16.48
C TYR A 97 -4.28 12.51 -15.03
N LEU A 98 -5.37 13.04 -14.46
CA LEU A 98 -5.79 12.67 -13.09
C LEU A 98 -6.16 11.20 -12.98
N ARG A 99 -6.80 10.61 -14.00
CA ARG A 99 -7.10 9.17 -14.03
C ARG A 99 -5.83 8.32 -14.05
N LYS A 100 -4.82 8.71 -14.84
CA LYS A 100 -3.50 8.04 -14.87
C LYS A 100 -2.78 8.16 -13.52
N ASP A 101 -2.77 9.35 -12.93
CA ASP A 101 -2.16 9.58 -11.61
C ASP A 101 -2.82 8.70 -10.53
N LYS A 102 -4.15 8.65 -10.52
CA LYS A 102 -4.91 7.75 -9.62
C LYS A 102 -4.53 6.29 -9.78
N GLU A 103 -4.34 5.83 -11.02
CA GLU A 103 -3.95 4.44 -11.30
C GLU A 103 -2.53 4.13 -10.79
N GLN A 104 -1.59 5.08 -10.94
CA GLN A 104 -0.26 4.96 -10.38
C GLN A 104 -0.30 4.87 -8.85
N LEU A 105 -1.10 5.72 -8.19
CA LEU A 105 -1.30 5.67 -6.74
C LEU A 105 -1.90 4.34 -6.28
N ARG A 106 -2.89 3.80 -7.01
CA ARG A 106 -3.46 2.47 -6.72
C ARG A 106 -2.41 1.36 -6.82
N THR A 107 -1.57 1.41 -7.85
CA THR A 107 -0.45 0.46 -8.02
C THR A 107 0.54 0.58 -6.85
N LYS A 108 0.93 1.80 -6.49
CA LYS A 108 1.81 2.06 -5.34
C LYS A 108 1.22 1.54 -4.04
N LYS A 109 -0.08 1.76 -3.80
CA LYS A 109 -0.79 1.23 -2.62
C LYS A 109 -0.78 -0.30 -2.58
N ALA A 110 -1.00 -0.96 -3.71
CA ALA A 110 -0.94 -2.42 -3.81
C ALA A 110 0.48 -2.96 -3.52
N GLN A 111 1.52 -2.30 -4.03
CA GLN A 111 2.90 -2.65 -3.72
C GLN A 111 3.23 -2.51 -2.22
N LEU A 112 2.71 -1.47 -1.56
CA LEU A 112 2.87 -1.28 -0.12
C LEU A 112 2.17 -2.39 0.68
N ARG A 113 0.93 -2.75 0.30
CA ARG A 113 0.19 -3.88 0.89
C ARG A 113 0.95 -5.21 0.75
N ASN A 114 1.53 -5.47 -0.42
CA ASN A 114 2.34 -6.68 -0.62
C ASN A 114 3.60 -6.68 0.25
N LYS A 115 4.28 -5.53 0.41
CA LYS A 115 5.43 -5.41 1.32
C LYS A 115 5.03 -5.62 2.77
N GLU A 116 3.89 -5.07 3.18
CA GLU A 116 3.29 -5.25 4.51
C GLU A 116 3.05 -6.74 4.80
N GLU A 117 2.45 -7.48 3.86
CA GLU A 117 2.20 -8.92 4.00
C GLU A 117 3.52 -9.74 4.06
N GLN A 118 4.51 -9.38 3.25
CA GLN A 118 5.83 -10.03 3.30
C GLN A 118 6.53 -9.83 4.64
N LEU A 119 6.41 -8.65 5.25
CA LEU A 119 6.95 -8.40 6.58
C LEU A 119 6.25 -9.25 7.64
N ARG A 120 4.91 -9.32 7.62
CA ARG A 120 4.15 -10.19 8.54
C ARG A 120 4.58 -11.66 8.44
N LYS A 121 4.69 -12.20 7.23
CA LYS A 121 5.15 -13.58 7.02
C LYS A 121 6.57 -13.83 7.52
N LYS A 122 7.47 -12.84 7.39
CA LYS A 122 8.83 -12.94 7.93
C LYS A 122 8.83 -12.90 9.46
N GLU A 123 8.03 -12.03 10.05
CA GLU A 123 7.89 -11.92 11.50
C GLU A 123 7.33 -13.20 12.13
N GLU A 124 6.28 -13.78 11.55
CA GLU A 124 5.71 -15.07 11.99
C GLU A 124 6.75 -16.21 11.97
N ARG A 125 7.56 -16.31 10.91
CA ARG A 125 8.64 -17.31 10.81
C ARG A 125 9.70 -17.13 11.90
N LEU A 126 10.12 -15.89 12.15
CA LEU A 126 11.08 -15.58 13.21
C LEU A 126 10.55 -15.92 14.60
N GLN A 127 9.25 -15.72 14.83
CA GLN A 127 8.59 -16.11 16.07
C GLN A 127 8.51 -17.64 16.24
N GLN A 128 8.20 -18.38 15.18
CA GLN A 128 8.20 -19.85 15.18
C GLN A 128 9.60 -20.42 15.44
N ASP A 129 10.62 -19.94 14.71
CA ASP A 129 12.01 -20.37 14.89
C ASP A 129 12.54 -20.05 16.31
N GLY A 130 12.12 -18.92 16.88
CA GLY A 130 12.43 -18.53 18.26
C GLY A 130 11.74 -19.43 19.30
N ALA A 131 10.49 -19.83 19.05
CA ALA A 131 9.75 -20.74 19.92
C ALA A 131 10.32 -22.16 19.88
N ASP A 132 10.71 -22.65 18.71
CA ASP A 132 11.31 -23.98 18.54
C ASP A 132 12.71 -24.08 19.16
N LYS A 133 13.49 -23.01 19.14
CA LYS A 133 14.77 -22.94 19.87
C LYS A 133 14.57 -22.93 21.39
N LYS A 134 13.54 -22.25 21.91
CA LYS A 134 13.20 -22.26 23.35
C LYS A 134 12.74 -23.63 23.85
N LYS A 135 12.08 -24.43 23.01
CA LYS A 135 11.67 -25.81 23.35
C LYS A 135 12.83 -26.81 23.37
N LYS A 136 14.01 -26.48 22.83
CA LYS A 136 15.11 -27.45 22.67
C LYS A 136 16.04 -27.60 23.86
N LEU A 137 16.06 -26.72 24.87
CA LEU A 137 16.80 -26.98 26.12
C LEU A 137 16.19 -26.21 27.30
N SER A 138 15.37 -26.89 28.11
CA SER A 138 15.27 -26.52 29.52
C SER A 138 16.52 -27.06 30.25
N PRO A 139 17.28 -26.25 31.01
CA PRO A 139 18.38 -26.74 31.84
C PRO A 139 17.99 -27.92 32.76
N TYR A 140 16.72 -27.98 33.18
CA TYR A 140 16.20 -29.06 34.01
C TYR A 140 16.05 -30.39 33.25
N GLU A 141 15.71 -30.38 31.96
CA GLU A 141 15.59 -31.62 31.16
C GLU A 141 16.95 -32.23 30.79
N ILE A 142 18.01 -31.40 30.76
CA ILE A 142 19.40 -31.86 30.59
C ILE A 142 19.88 -32.51 31.90
N MET A 143 19.65 -31.86 33.04
CA MET A 143 20.07 -32.37 34.36
C MET A 143 19.38 -33.68 34.72
N ASP A 144 18.10 -33.85 34.37
CA ASP A 144 17.33 -35.05 34.68
C ASP A 144 17.76 -36.29 33.86
N LYS A 145 18.35 -36.05 32.67
CA LYS A 145 18.98 -37.11 31.85
C LYS A 145 20.35 -37.49 32.40
N VAL A 146 21.15 -36.51 32.82
CA VAL A 146 22.48 -36.76 33.43
C VAL A 146 22.35 -37.50 34.78
N TYR A 147 21.31 -37.22 35.56
CA TYR A 147 21.07 -37.89 36.86
C TYR A 147 20.50 -39.30 36.76
N LYS A 148 19.84 -39.67 35.64
CA LYS A 148 19.28 -41.02 35.44
C LYS A 148 20.30 -42.04 34.92
N ASP A 149 21.33 -41.58 34.20
CA ASP A 149 22.41 -42.45 33.70
C ASP A 149 23.59 -42.59 34.69
N ALA A 150 23.68 -41.69 35.68
CA ALA A 150 24.61 -41.83 36.79
C ALA A 150 24.04 -42.78 37.84
N THR A 151 24.44 -44.05 37.79
CA THR A 151 24.40 -44.94 38.97
C THR A 151 25.33 -44.35 40.03
N TYR A 152 24.79 -43.43 40.83
CA TYR A 152 25.47 -42.86 41.98
C TYR A 152 25.75 -43.99 42.99
N THR A 153 26.94 -44.57 42.91
CA THR A 153 27.43 -45.51 43.92
C THR A 153 28.13 -44.66 44.98
N ALA A 154 27.40 -44.30 46.03
CA ALA A 154 27.95 -43.60 47.17
C ALA A 154 29.01 -44.48 47.86
N PRO A 155 30.24 -44.00 48.15
CA PRO A 155 31.11 -44.68 49.09
C PRO A 155 30.50 -44.54 50.48
N VAL A 156 29.91 -45.64 50.98
CA VAL A 156 29.49 -45.73 52.38
C VAL A 156 30.74 -45.73 53.25
N ARG A 157 31.04 -44.60 53.90
CA ARG A 157 31.97 -44.57 55.03
C ARG A 157 31.27 -45.23 56.22
N VAL A 158 31.60 -46.49 56.48
CA VAL A 158 31.25 -47.13 57.75
C VAL A 158 32.28 -46.70 58.79
N HIS A 159 31.83 -45.97 59.80
CA HIS A 159 32.57 -45.79 61.05
C HIS A 159 32.58 -47.12 61.81
N GLY A 160 33.77 -47.59 62.18
CA GLY A 160 33.95 -48.77 63.02
C GLY A 160 35.39 -49.26 63.00
N ASP A 161 36.09 -49.03 64.10
CA ASP A 161 37.50 -49.31 64.33
C ASP A 161 37.92 -50.76 64.04
N HIS A 162 38.98 -50.94 63.26
CA HIS A 162 39.87 -52.08 63.41
C HIS A 162 41.33 -51.62 63.30
N LYS A 163 41.96 -51.45 64.46
CA LYS A 163 43.42 -51.46 64.58
C LYS A 163 43.93 -52.91 64.43
N PRO A 164 45.15 -53.09 63.87
CA PRO A 164 45.67 -54.39 63.48
C PRO A 164 46.08 -55.19 64.72
N VAL A 165 45.69 -56.46 64.77
CA VAL A 165 46.20 -57.41 65.77
C VAL A 165 47.15 -58.36 65.07
N THR A 166 48.44 -58.19 65.38
CA THR A 166 49.50 -59.14 65.08
C THR A 166 49.38 -60.38 65.97
N LEU A 167 49.71 -61.53 65.38
CA LEU A 167 49.96 -62.83 66.01
C LEU A 167 50.78 -62.73 67.31
N GLU A 168 50.39 -63.49 68.34
CA GLU A 168 51.23 -64.50 69.03
C GLU A 168 50.60 -64.94 70.37
N GLU A 169 50.15 -66.20 70.39
CA GLU A 169 50.44 -67.24 71.39
C GLU A 169 50.09 -67.13 72.90
N LYS A 170 49.71 -68.33 73.39
CA LYS A 170 49.81 -68.91 74.76
C LYS A 170 48.66 -68.57 75.72
N LYS A 171 48.02 -69.50 76.44
CA LYS A 171 48.41 -70.86 76.90
C LYS A 171 47.17 -71.58 77.46
N LYS A 172 47.07 -72.89 77.17
CA LYS A 172 46.55 -74.01 77.99
C LYS A 172 45.69 -73.68 79.22
N SER A 173 44.47 -74.24 79.26
CA SER A 173 44.11 -75.30 80.20
C SER A 173 42.99 -76.18 79.65
#